data_AF-A0A4Z0RWF2-F1
#
_entry.id   AF-A0A4Z0RWF2-F1
#
_cell.length_a   1.000
_cell.length_b   1.000
_cell.length_c   1.000
_cell.angle_alpha   90.00
_cell.angle_beta   90.00
_cell.angle_gamma   90.00
#
_symmetry.space_group_name_H-M   'P 1'
#
loop_
_entity.id
_entity.type
_entity.pdbx_description
1 polymer ?
#
loop_
_entity_poly.entity_id
_entity_poly.type
_entity_poly.pdbx_seq_one_letter_code
_entity_poly.pdbx_strand_id
1 'polypeptide(L)' 'MESFFNKLKVEIGPLNNYSSAKELIDAINNWILYYNNTRIQAKLNGHSPVEYRQMAA' A
#
# COMPACT_ATOMS: atom_id res chain seq x y z
N MET A 1 2.12 -16.30 3.15
CA MET A 1 1.80 -14.92 3.55
C MET A 1 2.65 -13.99 2.70
N GLU A 2 2.08 -13.34 1.69
CA GLU A 2 2.84 -12.35 0.91
C GLU A 2 3.17 -11.13 1.77
N SER A 3 4.44 -10.72 1.77
CA SER A 3 4.90 -9.56 2.53
C SER A 3 4.33 -8.25 1.97
N PHE A 4 4.29 -7.22 2.81
CA PHE A 4 3.96 -5.84 2.42
C PHE A 4 4.81 -5.38 1.21
N PHE A 5 6.11 -5.66 1.26
CA PHE A 5 7.05 -5.26 0.21
C PHE A 5 6.86 -6.02 -1.10
N ASN A 6 6.42 -7.28 -1.07
CA ASN A 6 6.10 -8.02 -2.28
C ASN A 6 4.88 -7.41 -2.99
N LYS A 7 3.84 -7.05 -2.23
CA LYS A 7 2.67 -6.35 -2.76
C LYS A 7 3.03 -4.99 -3.34
N LEU A 8 3.81 -4.19 -2.62
CA LEU A 8 4.30 -2.91 -3.10
C LEU A 8 4.99 -3.07 -4.46
N LYS A 9 5.99 -3.97 -4.56
CA LYS A 9 6.75 -4.18 -5.80
C LYS A 9 5.88 -4.60 -6.99
N VAL A 10 4.87 -5.44 -6.76
CA VAL A 10 3.97 -5.90 -7.81
C VAL A 10 3.00 -4.80 -8.22
N GLU A 11 2.44 -4.07 -7.25
CA GLU A 11 1.37 -3.10 -7.48
C GLU A 11 1.89 -1.74 -8.00
N ILE A 12 3.12 -1.31 -7.67
CA ILE A 12 3.74 -0.11 -8.27
C ILE A 12 4.26 -0.36 -9.69
N GLY A 13 4.34 -1.62 -10.12
CA GLY A 13 4.82 -1.98 -11.45
C GLY A 13 6.34 -1.85 -11.63
N PRO A 14 6.83 -1.99 -12.86
CA PRO A 14 8.26 -2.05 -13.14
C PRO A 14 8.93 -0.69 -12.98
N LEU A 15 10.16 -0.69 -12.43
CA LEU A 15 10.88 0.54 -12.07
C LEU A 15 11.26 1.42 -13.28
N ASN A 16 11.28 0.85 -14.48
CA ASN A 16 11.56 1.57 -15.72
C ASN A 16 10.39 2.48 -16.17
N ASN A 17 9.23 2.39 -15.51
CA ASN A 17 8.11 3.29 -15.76
C ASN A 17 8.30 4.68 -15.12
N TYR A 18 9.32 4.86 -14.28
CA TYR A 18 9.58 6.11 -13.57
C TYR A 18 10.77 6.82 -14.18
N SER A 19 10.57 8.10 -14.53
CA SER A 19 11.58 8.95 -15.15
C SER A 19 12.53 9.59 -14.14
N SER A 20 12.18 9.55 -12.85
CA SER A 20 13.02 10.09 -11.77
C SER A 20 12.81 9.39 -10.43
N ALA A 21 13.80 9.51 -9.54
CA ALA A 21 13.67 9.06 -8.16
C ALA A 21 12.49 9.73 -7.43
N LYS A 22 12.23 11.01 -7.73
CA LYS A 22 11.10 11.76 -7.15
C LYS A 22 9.78 11.12 -7.52
N GLU A 23 9.58 10.80 -8.81
CA GLU A 23 8.36 10.17 -9.30
C GLU A 23 8.13 8.79 -8.65
N LEU A 24 9.19 7.99 -8.50
CA LEU A 24 9.12 6.72 -7.79
C LEU A 24 8.75 6.90 -6.31
N ILE A 25 9.35 7.89 -5.63
CA ILE A 25 9.03 8.20 -4.23
C ILE A 25 7.57 8.62 -4.09
N ASP A 26 7.07 9.48 -4.98
CA ASP A 26 5.67 9.92 -4.98
C ASP A 26 4.72 8.74 -5.21
N ALA A 27 5.03 7.83 -6.14
CA ALA A 27 4.26 6.62 -6.37
C ALA A 27 4.23 5.69 -5.15
N ILE A 28 5.38 5.49 -4.48
CA ILE A 28 5.46 4.70 -3.24
C ILE A 28 4.63 5.35 -2.13
N ASN A 29 4.74 6.66 -1.93
CA ASN A 29 3.98 7.39 -0.91
C ASN A 29 2.47 7.27 -1.14
N ASN A 30 2.02 7.46 -2.38
CA ASN A 30 0.61 7.30 -2.76
C ASN A 30 0.11 5.88 -2.52
N TRP A 31 0.93 4.87 -2.86
CA TRP A 31 0.61 3.48 -2.61
C TRP A 31 0.50 3.17 -1.10
N ILE A 32 1.41 3.69 -0.29
CA ILE A 32 1.39 3.51 1.18
C ILE A 32 0.13 4.15 1.79
N LEU A 33 -0.24 5.36 1.33
CA LEU A 33 -1.45 6.05 1.77
C LEU A 33 -2.70 5.22 1.43
N TYR A 34 -2.80 4.74 0.18
CA TYR A 34 -3.87 3.86 -0.25
C TYR A 34 -3.92 2.57 0.58
N TYR A 35 -2.77 1.90 0.76
CA TYR A 35 -2.68 0.64 1.49
C TYR A 35 -3.21 0.79 2.91
N ASN A 36 -2.84 1.86 3.61
CA ASN A 36 -3.17 2.05 5.02
C ASN A 36 -4.59 2.56 5.25
N ASN A 37 -5.12 3.42 4.38
CA ASN A 37 -6.36 4.15 4.64
C ASN A 37 -7.55 3.70 3.80
N THR A 38 -7.31 3.03 2.66
CA THR A 38 -8.38 2.74 1.69
C THR A 38 -8.46 1.26 1.34
N ARG A 39 -7.35 0.53 1.41
CA ARG A 39 -7.31 -0.88 0.98
C ARG A 39 -8.17 -1.76 1.89
N ILE A 40 -9.26 -2.26 1.34
CA ILE A 40 -10.11 -3.28 1.95
C ILE A 40 -9.33 -4.59 2.08
N GLN A 41 -9.25 -5.14 3.29
CA GLN A 41 -8.62 -6.43 3.54
C GLN A 41 -9.63 -7.39 4.16
N ALA A 42 -9.89 -8.52 3.49
CA ALA A 42 -10.82 -9.54 4.00
C ALA A 42 -10.42 -10.07 5.39
N LYS A 43 -9.11 -10.21 5.64
CA LYS A 43 -8.56 -10.58 6.96
C LYS A 43 -8.81 -9.54 8.06
N LEU A 44 -9.16 -8.31 7.70
CA LEU A 44 -9.50 -7.21 8.60
C LEU A 44 -11.00 -6.93 8.58
N ASN A 45 -11.82 -7.95 8.27
CA ASN A 45 -13.28 -7.83 8.16
C ASN A 45 -13.74 -6.74 7.17
N GLY A 46 -12.95 -6.50 6.12
CA GLY A 46 -13.27 -5.50 5.11
C GLY A 46 -12.83 -4.07 5.45
N HIS A 47 -12.16 -3.86 6.59
CA HIS A 47 -11.62 -2.56 6.96
C HIS A 47 -10.24 -2.31 6.37
N SER A 48 -9.88 -1.04 6.27
CA SER A 48 -8.50 -0.63 6.04
C SER A 48 -7.61 -0.95 7.26
N PRO A 49 -6.29 -1.05 7.09
CA PRO A 49 -5.37 -1.26 8.20
C PRO A 49 -5.49 -0.23 9.33
N VAL A 50 -5.75 1.04 9.00
CA VAL A 50 -5.93 2.10 10.01
C VAL A 50 -7.23 1.91 10.78
N GLU A 51 -8.35 1.73 10.08
CA GLU A 51 -9.66 1.53 10.73
C GLU A 51 -9.64 0.30 11.64
N TYR A 52 -9.06 -0.80 11.18
CA TYR A 52 -8.95 -2.01 11.99
C TYR A 52 -8.13 -1.77 13.27
N ARG A 53 -7.03 -1.02 13.20
CA ARG A 53 -6.23 -0.65 14.39
C ARG A 53 -7.00 0.24 15.36
N GLN A 54 -7.84 1.13 14.84
CA GLN A 54 -8.69 2.00 15.68
C GLN A 54 -9.81 1.22 16.38
N MET A 55 -10.34 0.18 15.74
CA MET A 55 -11.37 -0.69 16.34
C MET A 55 -10.81 -1.68 17.37
N ALA A 56 -9.53 -2.00 17.28
CA ALA A 56 -8.84 -2.90 18.21
C ALA A 56 -8.25 -2.18 19.44
N ALA A 57 -8.38 -0.85 19.52
CA ALA A 57 -7.96 -0.02 20.65
C ALA A 57 -9.10 0.17 21.66
#